data_AF-A0A7X6S7I8-F1
#
_entry.id   AF-A0A7X6S7I8-F1
#
_cell.length_a   1.000
_cell.length_b   1.000
_cell.length_c   1.000
_cell.angle_alpha   90.00
_cell.angle_beta   90.00
_cell.angle_gamma   90.00
#
_symmetry.space_group_name_H-M   'P 1'
#
loop_
_entity.id
_entity.type
_entity.pdbx_description
1 polymer ?
#
loop_
_entity_poly.entity_id
_entity_poly.type
_entity_poly.pdbx_seq_one_letter_code
_entity_poly.pdbx_strand_id
1 'polypeptide(L)'
;GWDSNRPNLLLFVNIGVGNDAKKFVLQSVGRGVRIEPQKYQRKRLQNLFNAGEINKQLFEKVKNLILPIESLFVFGTNAENLKEIIKTLKDVGQGKNLGDAFILNPEAQKHLLLIPVYKNSERIFAEEQDPQKYPISREDFNITSQFYGFLGDKITLAKYDCEVKVLKKAKESFSEENKNRYYTLGKDEPSLSEPELILDRIFNYLGVKSREFDKFKKLENEIVHFEKVRFTDGEKYEEIKRKIEEVRNYPERQKELDKQYGKIPRKEFEKQMTLFEQAGNFEMKNQKIKIKYLANHYYLPVIVSETEKIDYLNHIINVDSEVRFIEQLEEYLARPNNVFTQFDWWMFSKLDQTLDEVFIPYYNHKENRMDNYHPDFIFWLQKGNNYLILFVDPHGIAYSDINEKIDYFSKIFEMKEIKESKKISFNGFDIETRLLLMPARGGSGSVGNNYKKYWFDNFDDFADKIS
;
A
#
# COMPACT_ATOMS: atom_id res chain seq x y z
N GLY A 1 5.68 -11.91 -8.62
CA GLY A 1 6.97 -11.67 -9.27
C GLY A 1 7.87 -12.84 -8.92
N TRP A 2 8.83 -13.12 -9.78
CA TRP A 2 9.91 -14.05 -9.45
C TRP A 2 11.03 -13.21 -8.82
N ASP A 3 11.45 -13.57 -7.61
CA ASP A 3 12.59 -12.93 -6.94
C ASP A 3 13.83 -13.69 -7.41
N SER A 4 14.57 -13.15 -8.37
CA SER A 4 15.81 -13.75 -8.87
C SER A 4 16.78 -12.67 -9.33
N ASN A 5 18.04 -12.82 -8.94
CA ASN A 5 19.17 -12.04 -9.42
C ASN A 5 19.82 -12.65 -10.67
N ARG A 6 19.22 -13.70 -11.27
CA ARG A 6 19.75 -14.43 -12.43
C ARG A 6 18.72 -14.56 -13.55
N PRO A 7 19.17 -14.68 -14.81
CA PRO A 7 18.31 -15.12 -15.92
C PRO A 7 17.75 -16.51 -15.59
N ASN A 8 16.42 -16.62 -15.45
CA ASN A 8 15.76 -17.87 -15.16
C ASN A 8 15.20 -18.48 -16.44
N LEU A 9 15.56 -19.75 -16.73
CA LEU A 9 14.86 -20.55 -17.72
C LEU A 9 13.61 -21.15 -17.04
N LEU A 10 12.42 -20.71 -17.45
CA LEU A 10 11.15 -21.29 -17.01
C LEU A 10 10.65 -22.27 -18.08
N LEU A 11 10.60 -23.56 -17.72
CA LEU A 11 10.09 -24.63 -18.57
C LEU A 11 8.63 -24.94 -18.22
N PHE A 12 7.75 -24.78 -19.18
CA PHE A 12 6.34 -25.13 -19.07
C PHE A 12 6.09 -26.48 -19.75
N VAL A 13 5.65 -27.48 -18.98
CA VAL A 13 5.33 -28.81 -19.50
C VAL A 13 3.81 -28.94 -19.62
N ASN A 14 3.31 -29.41 -20.77
CA ASN A 14 1.87 -29.61 -21.06
C ASN A 14 0.98 -28.36 -20.98
N ILE A 15 1.53 -27.21 -21.36
CA ILE A 15 0.79 -25.94 -21.35
C ILE A 15 0.22 -25.64 -22.74
N GLY A 16 -1.07 -25.29 -22.79
CA GLY A 16 -1.81 -25.01 -24.04
C GLY A 16 -2.94 -26.00 -24.37
N VAL A 17 -3.27 -26.94 -23.47
CA VAL A 17 -4.31 -27.98 -23.72
C VAL A 17 -5.49 -27.87 -22.75
N GLY A 18 -5.47 -26.93 -21.80
CA GLY A 18 -6.54 -26.73 -20.81
C GLY A 18 -6.66 -25.27 -20.32
N ASN A 19 -7.86 -24.87 -19.90
CA ASN A 19 -8.16 -23.51 -19.45
C ASN A 19 -7.31 -23.05 -18.24
N ASP A 20 -6.97 -23.96 -17.32
CA ASP A 20 -6.13 -23.66 -16.16
C ASP A 20 -4.68 -23.34 -16.57
N ALA A 21 -4.18 -24.01 -17.60
CA ALA A 21 -2.84 -23.77 -18.13
C ALA A 21 -2.70 -22.37 -18.75
N LYS A 22 -3.78 -21.81 -19.33
CA LYS A 22 -3.80 -20.44 -19.89
C LYS A 22 -3.59 -19.39 -18.82
N LYS A 23 -4.26 -19.52 -17.68
CA LYS A 23 -4.09 -18.61 -16.53
C LYS A 23 -2.67 -18.67 -15.99
N PHE A 24 -2.06 -19.85 -15.97
CA PHE A 24 -0.68 -20.03 -15.48
C PHE A 24 0.35 -19.34 -16.37
N VAL A 25 0.19 -19.40 -17.70
CA VAL A 25 1.07 -18.67 -18.63
C VAL A 25 0.95 -17.18 -18.45
N LEU A 26 -0.27 -16.65 -18.39
CA LEU A 26 -0.52 -15.24 -18.14
C LEU A 26 0.13 -14.77 -16.85
N GLN A 27 -0.07 -15.52 -15.77
CA GLN A 27 0.54 -15.21 -14.48
C GLN A 27 2.06 -15.30 -14.53
N SER A 28 2.63 -16.25 -15.26
CA SER A 28 4.08 -16.44 -15.31
C SER A 28 4.80 -15.43 -16.21
N VAL A 29 4.17 -15.03 -17.34
CA VAL A 29 4.69 -14.02 -18.27
C VAL A 29 4.48 -12.60 -17.75
N GLY A 30 3.32 -12.31 -17.13
CA GLY A 30 3.00 -10.99 -16.56
C GLY A 30 3.71 -10.70 -15.24
N ARG A 31 4.17 -11.74 -14.52
CA ARG A 31 5.03 -11.57 -13.35
C ARG A 31 6.46 -11.31 -13.84
N GLY A 32 6.81 -10.04 -14.03
CA GLY A 32 8.20 -9.63 -14.28
C GLY A 32 9.17 -10.19 -13.22
N VAL A 33 10.44 -10.29 -13.60
CA VAL A 33 11.53 -10.55 -12.66
C VAL A 33 11.71 -9.29 -11.84
N ARG A 34 11.60 -9.41 -10.51
CA ARG A 34 11.88 -8.29 -9.61
C ARG A 34 13.38 -8.19 -9.47
N ILE A 35 13.98 -7.21 -10.14
CA ILE A 35 15.41 -6.95 -10.02
C ILE A 35 15.68 -6.18 -8.73
N GLU A 36 16.74 -6.60 -8.04
CA GLU A 36 17.23 -6.01 -6.80
C GLU A 36 18.68 -5.59 -7.02
N PRO A 37 18.94 -4.50 -7.78
CA PRO A 37 20.30 -4.05 -8.08
C PRO A 37 21.04 -3.53 -6.84
N GLN A 38 20.29 -3.24 -5.77
CA GLN A 38 20.79 -2.93 -4.43
C GLN A 38 19.95 -3.71 -3.42
N LYS A 39 20.60 -4.27 -2.39
CA LYS A 39 19.95 -5.12 -1.38
C LYS A 39 18.70 -4.45 -0.81
N TYR A 40 17.59 -5.18 -0.81
CA TYR A 40 16.23 -4.78 -0.40
C TYR A 40 15.56 -3.67 -1.24
N GLN A 41 16.18 -3.24 -2.33
CA GLN A 41 15.66 -2.19 -3.20
C GLN A 41 15.19 -2.77 -4.54
N ARG A 42 13.89 -3.09 -4.59
CA ARG A 42 13.24 -3.77 -5.74
C ARG A 42 12.79 -2.79 -6.82
N LYS A 43 13.65 -1.85 -7.18
CA LYS A 43 13.45 -0.87 -8.26
C LYS A 43 14.69 -0.87 -9.16
N ARG A 44 14.53 -0.42 -10.40
CA ARG A 44 15.67 -0.22 -11.31
C ARG A 44 16.65 0.78 -10.71
N LEU A 45 17.95 0.57 -10.91
CA LEU A 45 18.99 1.45 -10.36
C LEU A 45 18.78 2.91 -10.78
N GLN A 46 18.33 3.15 -12.02
CA GLN A 46 17.99 4.50 -12.49
C GLN A 46 16.86 5.12 -11.66
N ASN A 47 15.82 4.36 -11.34
CA ASN A 47 14.69 4.85 -10.53
C ASN A 47 15.15 5.16 -9.10
N LEU A 48 16.00 4.30 -8.53
CA LEU A 48 16.58 4.51 -7.20
C LEU A 48 17.51 5.74 -7.18
N PHE A 49 18.30 5.96 -8.25
CA PHE A 49 19.11 7.17 -8.40
C PHE A 49 18.24 8.44 -8.51
N ASN A 50 17.17 8.40 -9.31
CA ASN A 50 16.24 9.51 -9.45
C ASN A 50 15.51 9.83 -8.14
N ALA A 51 15.23 8.82 -7.32
CA ALA A 51 14.65 8.95 -5.99
C ALA A 51 15.66 9.41 -4.91
N GLY A 52 16.94 9.58 -5.26
CA GLY A 52 18.00 9.97 -4.31
C GLY A 52 18.44 8.86 -3.36
N GLU A 53 18.02 7.62 -3.60
CA GLU A 53 18.31 6.45 -2.76
C GLU A 53 19.71 5.86 -3.03
N ILE A 54 20.37 6.30 -4.12
CA ILE A 54 21.70 5.84 -4.55
C ILE A 54 22.66 7.02 -4.69
N ASN A 55 23.86 6.86 -4.14
CA ASN A 55 24.94 7.82 -4.32
C ASN A 55 25.34 7.92 -5.80
N LYS A 56 25.42 9.15 -6.31
CA LYS A 56 25.89 9.46 -7.68
C LYS A 56 27.20 8.78 -8.06
N GLN A 57 28.17 8.69 -7.14
CA GLN A 57 29.45 8.02 -7.40
C GLN A 57 29.29 6.51 -7.62
N LEU A 58 28.39 5.87 -6.86
CA LEU A 58 28.10 4.45 -7.02
C LEU A 58 27.38 4.23 -8.36
N PHE A 59 26.35 5.02 -8.64
CA PHE A 59 25.59 4.96 -9.88
C PHE A 59 26.49 5.07 -11.12
N GLU A 60 27.36 6.08 -11.17
CA GLU A 60 28.27 6.29 -12.29
C GLU A 60 29.23 5.11 -12.55
N LYS A 61 29.65 4.39 -11.49
CA LYS A 61 30.54 3.23 -11.63
C LYS A 61 29.81 2.00 -12.19
N VAL A 62 28.54 1.80 -11.83
CA VAL A 62 27.82 0.57 -12.17
C VAL A 62 26.81 0.73 -13.30
N LYS A 63 26.44 1.95 -13.71
CA LYS A 63 25.38 2.21 -14.71
C LYS A 63 25.50 1.41 -16.01
N ASN A 64 26.73 1.11 -16.44
CA ASN A 64 27.02 0.36 -17.66
C ASN A 64 27.03 -1.17 -17.47
N LEU A 65 26.99 -1.66 -16.23
CA LEU A 65 27.06 -3.09 -15.88
C LEU A 65 25.67 -3.72 -15.62
N ILE A 66 24.65 -2.88 -15.46
CA ILE A 66 23.33 -3.21 -14.90
C ILE A 66 22.17 -2.94 -15.86
N LEU A 67 22.46 -2.89 -17.16
CA LEU A 67 21.47 -2.96 -18.23
C LEU A 67 21.48 -4.35 -18.88
N PRO A 68 21.25 -5.47 -18.16
CA PRO A 68 21.01 -6.72 -18.87
C PRO A 68 19.75 -6.54 -19.73
N ILE A 69 19.79 -7.11 -20.94
CA ILE A 69 18.63 -7.22 -21.80
C ILE A 69 17.60 -8.09 -21.06
N GLU A 70 16.57 -7.47 -20.49
CA GLU A 70 15.43 -8.14 -19.87
C GLU A 70 14.45 -8.60 -20.95
N SER A 71 14.90 -9.49 -21.84
CA SER A 71 14.02 -10.13 -22.82
C SER A 71 13.58 -11.49 -22.31
N LEU A 72 12.27 -11.66 -22.10
CA LEU A 72 11.68 -12.98 -21.89
C LEU A 72 11.63 -13.70 -23.23
N PHE A 73 12.47 -14.71 -23.40
CA PHE A 73 12.41 -15.59 -24.56
C PHE A 73 11.46 -16.75 -24.27
N VAL A 74 10.32 -16.78 -24.95
CA VAL A 74 9.36 -17.88 -24.86
C VAL A 74 9.61 -18.84 -26.01
N PHE A 75 10.14 -20.02 -25.70
CA PHE A 75 10.34 -21.10 -26.66
C PHE A 75 9.22 -22.12 -26.49
N GLY A 76 8.47 -22.39 -27.56
CA GLY A 76 7.44 -23.42 -27.57
C GLY A 76 7.85 -24.60 -28.44
N THR A 77 7.52 -25.80 -27.98
CA THR A 77 7.70 -27.05 -28.75
C THR A 77 6.56 -27.31 -29.73
N ASN A 78 5.43 -26.57 -29.61
CA ASN A 78 4.27 -26.65 -30.49
C ASN A 78 3.81 -25.25 -30.92
N ALA A 79 3.71 -25.03 -32.23
CA ALA A 79 3.32 -23.75 -32.82
C ALA A 79 1.87 -23.34 -32.52
N GLU A 80 0.94 -24.28 -32.40
CA GLU A 80 -0.47 -23.98 -32.10
C GLU A 80 -0.64 -23.48 -30.65
N ASN A 81 0.05 -24.13 -29.69
CA ASN A 81 0.05 -23.68 -28.30
C ASN A 81 0.65 -22.27 -28.18
N LEU A 82 1.69 -21.95 -28.94
CA LEU A 82 2.28 -20.60 -28.96
C LEU A 82 1.29 -19.55 -29.51
N LYS A 83 0.55 -19.85 -30.58
CA LYS A 83 -0.48 -18.94 -31.11
C LYS A 83 -1.56 -18.66 -30.07
N GLU A 84 -2.01 -19.69 -29.35
CA GLU A 84 -3.03 -19.55 -28.31
C GLU A 84 -2.52 -18.72 -27.12
N ILE A 85 -1.26 -18.93 -26.70
CA ILE A 85 -0.59 -18.13 -25.67
C ILE A 85 -0.46 -16.67 -26.10
N ILE A 86 0.00 -16.41 -27.33
CA ILE A 86 0.15 -15.05 -27.86
C ILE A 86 -1.21 -14.36 -27.97
N LYS A 87 -2.26 -15.07 -28.40
CA LYS A 87 -3.62 -14.54 -28.43
C LYS A 87 -4.09 -14.15 -27.02
N THR A 88 -3.96 -15.07 -26.07
CA THR A 88 -4.32 -14.80 -24.66
C THR A 88 -3.54 -13.63 -24.06
N LEU A 89 -2.23 -13.51 -24.35
CA LEU A 89 -1.40 -12.39 -23.91
C LEU A 89 -1.83 -11.06 -24.54
N LYS A 90 -2.21 -11.07 -25.82
CA LYS A 90 -2.76 -9.89 -26.49
C LYS A 90 -4.11 -9.49 -25.88
N ASP A 91 -4.97 -10.45 -25.58
CA ASP A 91 -6.27 -10.18 -24.96
C ASP A 91 -6.12 -9.58 -23.54
N VAL A 92 -5.11 -9.99 -22.77
CA VAL A 92 -4.84 -9.45 -21.42
C VAL A 92 -4.04 -8.13 -21.44
N GLY A 93 -3.14 -7.96 -22.40
CA GLY A 93 -2.27 -6.78 -22.53
C GLY A 93 -2.91 -5.57 -23.21
N GLN A 94 -4.13 -5.70 -23.75
CA GLN A 94 -4.83 -4.66 -24.52
C GLN A 94 -5.85 -3.85 -23.71
N GLY A 95 -5.77 -3.85 -22.38
CA GLY A 95 -6.59 -2.94 -21.59
C GLY A 95 -6.27 -1.49 -21.96
N LYS A 96 -7.28 -0.75 -22.42
CA LYS A 96 -7.13 0.66 -22.78
C LYS A 96 -7.02 1.49 -21.49
N ASN A 97 -6.12 2.47 -21.47
CA ASN A 97 -5.94 3.34 -20.31
C ASN A 97 -7.13 4.31 -20.21
N LEU A 98 -7.78 4.36 -19.05
CA LEU A 98 -8.83 5.33 -18.71
C LEU A 98 -8.30 6.50 -17.87
N GLY A 99 -7.02 6.52 -17.50
CA GLY A 99 -6.42 7.53 -16.64
C GLY A 99 -6.73 8.97 -17.04
N ASP A 100 -6.71 9.28 -18.33
CA ASP A 100 -6.98 10.62 -18.87
C ASP A 100 -8.43 11.10 -18.65
N ALA A 101 -9.36 10.19 -18.35
CA ALA A 101 -10.73 10.52 -18.04
C ALA A 101 -10.90 11.06 -16.61
N PHE A 102 -9.94 10.77 -15.72
CA PHE A 102 -9.88 11.27 -14.36
C PHE A 102 -9.10 12.59 -14.29
N ILE A 103 -9.39 13.40 -13.28
CA ILE A 103 -8.64 14.62 -12.98
C ILE A 103 -8.32 14.73 -11.51
N LEU A 104 -7.21 15.38 -11.21
CA LEU A 104 -7.02 15.96 -9.88
C LEU A 104 -8.14 16.94 -9.59
N ASN A 105 -8.69 16.85 -8.39
CA ASN A 105 -9.74 17.76 -7.95
C ASN A 105 -9.17 19.20 -7.93
N PRO A 106 -9.79 20.16 -8.63
CA PRO A 106 -9.33 21.55 -8.63
C PRO A 106 -9.22 22.17 -7.22
N GLU A 107 -10.05 21.73 -6.26
CA GLU A 107 -9.92 22.16 -4.87
C GLU A 107 -8.63 21.63 -4.21
N ALA A 108 -8.14 20.44 -4.58
CA ALA A 108 -6.91 19.87 -4.04
C ALA A 108 -5.70 20.76 -4.32
N GLN A 109 -5.72 21.48 -5.45
CA GLN A 109 -4.64 22.38 -5.86
C GLN A 109 -4.60 23.70 -5.06
N LYS A 110 -5.71 24.07 -4.42
CA LYS A 110 -5.82 25.29 -3.61
C LYS A 110 -5.36 25.09 -2.17
N HIS A 111 -5.28 23.83 -1.72
CA HIS A 111 -4.96 23.48 -0.34
C HIS A 111 -3.59 22.79 -0.25
N LEU A 112 -2.94 22.91 0.91
CA LEU A 112 -1.67 22.24 1.18
C LEU A 112 -1.95 20.84 1.71
N LEU A 113 -1.86 19.83 0.84
CA LEU A 113 -1.96 18.42 1.25
C LEU A 113 -0.58 17.93 1.69
N LEU A 114 -0.48 17.35 2.89
CA LEU A 114 0.78 16.92 3.49
C LEU A 114 0.84 15.41 3.70
N ILE A 115 2.02 14.83 3.51
CA ILE A 115 2.30 13.42 3.82
C ILE A 115 3.59 13.28 4.63
N PRO A 116 3.68 12.27 5.51
CA PRO A 116 4.91 11.98 6.24
C PRO A 116 5.96 11.34 5.31
N VAL A 117 7.22 11.67 5.55
CA VAL A 117 8.40 11.07 4.90
C VAL A 117 9.26 10.40 5.95
N TYR A 118 9.85 9.27 5.57
CA TYR A 118 10.66 8.45 6.45
C TYR A 118 12.06 8.28 5.89
N LYS A 119 13.02 8.12 6.79
CA LYS A 119 14.40 7.77 6.44
C LYS A 119 14.85 6.55 7.23
N ASN A 120 15.85 5.85 6.70
CA ASN A 120 16.52 4.81 7.45
C ASN A 120 17.30 5.47 8.59
N SER A 121 17.14 4.94 9.80
CA SER A 121 17.94 5.33 10.95
C SER A 121 19.39 4.85 10.76
N GLU A 122 20.33 5.54 11.40
CA GLU A 122 21.71 5.07 11.49
C GLU A 122 21.86 3.87 12.42
N ARG A 123 20.86 3.65 13.28
CA ARG A 123 20.79 2.54 14.24
C ARG A 123 20.09 1.34 13.61
N ILE A 124 20.60 0.15 13.96
CA ILE A 124 19.97 -1.13 13.63
C ILE A 124 19.04 -1.57 14.78
N PHE A 125 18.06 -2.43 14.50
CA PHE A 125 17.13 -2.92 15.54
C PHE A 125 17.86 -3.52 16.73
N ALA A 126 18.98 -4.20 16.52
CA ALA A 126 19.79 -4.79 17.58
C ALA A 126 20.42 -3.76 18.55
N GLU A 127 20.38 -2.46 18.24
CA GLU A 127 20.85 -1.37 19.11
C GLU A 127 19.70 -0.72 19.90
N GLU A 128 18.44 -1.09 19.67
CA GLU A 128 17.30 -0.58 20.43
C GLU A 128 17.32 -1.09 21.89
N GLN A 129 16.71 -0.32 22.79
CA GLN A 129 16.68 -0.64 24.22
C GLN A 129 15.91 -1.95 24.47
N ASP A 130 14.79 -2.13 23.77
CA ASP A 130 13.97 -3.34 23.80
C ASP A 130 13.76 -3.82 22.35
N PRO A 131 14.74 -4.56 21.79
CA PRO A 131 14.66 -5.00 20.41
C PRO A 131 13.59 -6.07 20.26
N GLN A 132 12.89 -6.05 19.13
CA GLN A 132 11.93 -7.11 18.82
C GLN A 132 12.65 -8.46 18.77
N LYS A 133 12.16 -9.47 19.49
CA LYS A 133 12.81 -10.77 19.58
C LYS A 133 12.58 -11.62 18.33
N TYR A 134 13.62 -12.28 17.87
CA TYR A 134 13.58 -13.25 16.76
C TYR A 134 13.17 -14.64 17.29
N PRO A 135 12.06 -15.23 16.81
CA PRO A 135 11.65 -16.56 17.20
C PRO A 135 12.58 -17.62 16.59
N ILE A 136 13.08 -18.52 17.42
CA ILE A 136 13.97 -19.61 17.00
C ILE A 136 13.86 -20.78 17.98
N SER A 137 13.93 -22.02 17.47
CA SER A 137 13.97 -23.20 18.32
C SER A 137 15.27 -23.24 19.14
N ARG A 138 15.23 -23.86 20.32
CA ARG A 138 16.45 -24.00 21.16
C ARG A 138 17.55 -24.81 20.47
N GLU A 139 17.16 -25.82 19.70
CA GLU A 139 18.09 -26.68 18.97
C GLU A 139 18.80 -25.90 17.86
N ASP A 140 18.03 -25.21 17.02
CA ASP A 140 18.57 -24.36 15.96
C ASP A 140 19.47 -23.24 16.49
N PHE A 141 19.06 -22.60 17.60
CA PHE A 141 19.88 -21.58 18.24
C PHE A 141 21.25 -22.14 18.65
N ASN A 142 21.26 -23.31 19.30
CA ASN A 142 22.50 -23.93 19.78
C ASN A 142 23.41 -24.34 18.63
N ILE A 143 22.88 -25.02 17.61
CA ILE A 143 23.66 -25.48 16.45
C ILE A 143 24.19 -24.25 15.67
N THR A 144 23.36 -23.22 15.49
CA THR A 144 23.76 -22.00 14.79
C THR A 144 24.83 -21.21 15.55
N SER A 145 24.72 -21.12 16.88
CA SER A 145 25.72 -20.48 17.73
C SER A 145 27.08 -21.20 17.66
N GLN A 146 27.08 -22.54 17.69
CA GLN A 146 28.29 -23.34 17.50
C GLN A 146 28.87 -23.17 16.09
N PHE A 147 28.02 -23.14 15.06
CA PHE A 147 28.44 -22.91 13.68
C PHE A 147 29.07 -21.52 13.49
N TYR A 148 28.48 -20.48 14.07
CA TYR A 148 29.07 -19.13 14.10
C TYR A 148 30.44 -19.12 14.79
N GLY A 149 30.54 -19.81 15.94
CA GLY A 149 31.81 -19.97 16.66
C GLY A 149 32.90 -20.71 15.86
N PHE A 150 32.51 -21.72 15.09
CA PHE A 150 33.40 -22.47 14.20
C PHE A 150 33.93 -21.62 13.03
N LEU A 151 33.07 -20.85 12.37
CA LEU A 151 33.48 -19.96 11.29
C LEU A 151 34.41 -18.84 11.78
N GLY A 152 34.10 -18.26 12.95
CA GLY A 152 34.78 -17.09 13.47
C GLY A 152 34.55 -15.81 12.64
N ASP A 153 34.98 -14.68 13.18
CA ASP A 153 34.58 -13.34 12.70
C ASP A 153 34.98 -13.09 11.22
N LYS A 154 36.20 -13.49 10.81
CA LYS A 154 36.73 -13.19 9.47
C LYS A 154 36.01 -13.96 8.36
N ILE A 155 35.81 -15.27 8.56
CA ILE A 155 35.14 -16.13 7.57
C ILE A 155 33.67 -15.73 7.49
N THR A 156 33.05 -15.45 8.64
CA THR A 156 31.66 -15.01 8.69
C THR A 156 31.46 -13.69 7.96
N LEU A 157 32.33 -12.69 8.19
CA LEU A 157 32.27 -11.41 7.48
C LEU A 157 32.38 -11.60 5.95
N ALA A 158 33.33 -12.43 5.50
CA ALA A 158 33.54 -12.68 4.07
C ALA A 158 32.40 -13.49 3.43
N LYS A 159 31.79 -14.43 4.18
CA LYS A 159 30.74 -15.31 3.68
C LYS A 159 29.38 -14.62 3.60
N TYR A 160 29.04 -13.82 4.62
CA TYR A 160 27.70 -13.21 4.76
C TYR A 160 27.65 -11.73 4.36
N ASP A 161 28.80 -11.10 4.10
CA ASP A 161 28.90 -9.69 3.69
C ASP A 161 28.07 -8.74 4.59
N CYS A 162 28.11 -8.98 5.90
CA CYS A 162 27.35 -8.22 6.88
C CYS A 162 28.10 -6.94 7.31
N GLU A 163 27.38 -5.90 7.73
CA GLU A 163 28.01 -4.71 8.31
C GLU A 163 28.75 -5.09 9.61
N VAL A 164 29.92 -4.49 9.86
CA VAL A 164 30.75 -4.78 11.04
C VAL A 164 29.98 -4.62 12.36
N LYS A 165 29.05 -3.67 12.42
CA LYS A 165 28.18 -3.47 13.58
C LYS A 165 27.27 -4.68 13.83
N VAL A 166 26.70 -5.26 12.77
CA VAL A 166 25.83 -6.44 12.84
C VAL A 166 26.64 -7.66 13.28
N LEU A 167 27.87 -7.83 12.78
CA LEU A 167 28.76 -8.89 13.23
C LEU A 167 29.02 -8.84 14.74
N LYS A 168 29.30 -7.65 15.28
CA LYS A 168 29.47 -7.44 16.72
C LYS A 168 28.20 -7.78 17.50
N LYS A 169 27.03 -7.39 16.96
CA LYS A 169 25.73 -7.69 17.57
C LYS A 169 25.38 -9.17 17.52
N ALA A 170 25.75 -9.91 16.48
CA ALA A 170 25.57 -11.36 16.42
C ALA A 170 26.38 -12.07 17.51
N LYS A 171 27.63 -11.65 17.71
CA LYS A 171 28.48 -12.16 18.79
C LYS A 171 27.90 -11.89 20.18
N GLU A 172 27.38 -10.69 20.39
CA GLU A 172 26.69 -10.31 21.62
C GLU A 172 25.42 -11.14 21.82
N SER A 173 24.59 -11.28 20.78
CA SER A 173 23.28 -11.93 20.88
C SER A 173 23.37 -13.42 21.18
N PHE A 174 24.41 -14.11 20.69
CA PHE A 174 24.64 -15.54 21.00
C PHE A 174 25.15 -15.80 22.43
N SER A 175 25.52 -14.77 23.20
CA SER A 175 25.96 -14.95 24.59
C SER A 175 24.81 -15.35 25.52
N GLU A 176 25.12 -16.15 26.55
CA GLU A 176 24.13 -16.63 27.53
C GLU A 176 23.41 -15.49 28.25
N GLU A 177 24.11 -14.39 28.52
CA GLU A 177 23.55 -13.20 29.19
C GLU A 177 22.54 -12.46 28.31
N ASN A 178 22.75 -12.44 26.99
CA ASN A 178 21.97 -11.61 26.07
C ASN A 178 20.98 -12.38 25.19
N LYS A 179 21.04 -13.72 25.12
CA LYS A 179 20.18 -14.49 24.21
C LYS A 179 18.69 -14.20 24.40
N ASN A 180 18.23 -14.02 25.65
CA ASN A 180 16.83 -13.75 25.95
C ASN A 180 16.39 -12.31 25.63
N ARG A 181 17.34 -11.41 25.35
CA ARG A 181 17.08 -10.05 24.86
C ARG A 181 16.72 -10.07 23.38
N TYR A 182 17.40 -10.89 22.58
CA TYR A 182 17.28 -10.88 21.11
C TYR A 182 16.43 -12.03 20.57
N TYR A 183 16.24 -13.11 21.32
CA TYR A 183 15.58 -14.32 20.83
C TYR A 183 14.41 -14.77 21.70
N THR A 184 13.38 -15.29 21.05
CA THR A 184 12.30 -16.05 21.69
C THR A 184 12.58 -17.52 21.47
N LEU A 185 13.01 -18.22 22.52
CA LEU A 185 13.40 -19.62 22.47
C LEU A 185 12.21 -20.55 22.74
N GLY A 186 11.33 -20.69 21.74
CA GLY A 186 10.12 -21.51 21.81
C GLY A 186 10.42 -23.02 21.76
N LYS A 187 9.56 -23.82 22.41
CA LYS A 187 9.57 -25.29 22.29
C LYS A 187 8.85 -25.78 21.02
N ASP A 188 7.91 -24.99 20.51
CA ASP A 188 7.04 -25.36 19.38
C ASP A 188 7.43 -24.63 18.07
N GLU A 189 8.55 -23.92 18.06
CA GLU A 189 9.09 -23.31 16.83
C GLU A 189 9.63 -24.42 15.92
N PRO A 190 9.25 -24.46 14.63
CA PRO A 190 9.71 -25.49 13.72
C PRO A 190 11.23 -25.42 13.54
N SER A 191 11.91 -26.55 13.81
CA SER A 191 13.34 -26.69 13.61
C SER A 191 13.66 -26.78 12.11
N LEU A 192 14.63 -26.00 11.64
CA LEU A 192 15.12 -26.07 10.27
C LEU A 192 16.37 -26.95 10.18
N SER A 193 17.15 -27.08 11.26
CA SER A 193 18.42 -27.84 11.30
C SER A 193 19.45 -27.41 10.25
N GLU A 194 19.33 -26.19 9.73
CA GLU A 194 20.16 -25.62 8.67
C GLU A 194 20.89 -24.37 9.20
N PRO A 195 21.97 -24.53 9.97
CA PRO A 195 22.62 -23.42 10.69
C PRO A 195 23.15 -22.32 9.77
N GLU A 196 23.53 -22.66 8.54
CA GLU A 196 23.98 -21.69 7.55
C GLU A 196 22.87 -20.71 7.14
N LEU A 197 21.67 -21.23 6.87
CA LEU A 197 20.49 -20.43 6.51
C LEU A 197 19.98 -19.64 7.72
N ILE A 198 19.98 -20.24 8.91
CA ILE A 198 19.54 -19.58 10.13
C ILE A 198 20.48 -18.42 10.48
N LEU A 199 21.80 -18.62 10.33
CA LEU A 199 22.77 -17.55 10.57
C LEU A 199 22.56 -16.37 9.61
N ASP A 200 22.27 -16.62 8.33
CA ASP A 200 21.91 -15.56 7.37
C ASP A 200 20.65 -14.79 7.83
N ARG A 201 19.61 -15.50 8.27
CA ARG A 201 18.38 -14.89 8.79
C ARG A 201 18.64 -14.05 10.04
N ILE A 202 19.48 -14.52 10.95
CA ILE A 202 19.88 -13.78 12.15
C ILE A 202 20.64 -12.50 11.76
N PHE A 203 21.55 -12.57 10.79
CA PHE A 203 22.24 -11.36 10.29
C PHE A 203 21.27 -10.37 9.67
N ASN A 204 20.34 -10.85 8.85
CA ASN A 204 19.33 -10.00 8.24
C ASN A 204 18.45 -9.35 9.32
N TYR A 205 17.99 -10.11 10.32
CA TYR A 205 17.24 -9.63 11.49
C TYR A 205 18.00 -8.56 12.30
N LEU A 206 19.23 -8.86 12.72
CA LEU A 206 20.02 -7.94 13.54
C LEU A 206 20.41 -6.67 12.77
N GLY A 207 20.59 -6.80 11.45
CA GLY A 207 20.97 -5.72 10.54
C GLY A 207 19.82 -4.91 9.99
N VAL A 208 18.57 -5.22 10.34
CA VAL A 208 17.44 -4.40 9.90
C VAL A 208 17.59 -2.99 10.47
N LYS A 209 17.52 -2.01 9.58
CA LYS A 209 17.53 -0.59 9.93
C LYS A 209 16.11 -0.14 10.23
N SER A 210 15.88 0.44 11.40
CA SER A 210 14.60 1.05 11.74
C SER A 210 14.32 2.21 10.78
N ARG A 211 13.06 2.45 10.43
CA ARG A 211 12.65 3.67 9.72
C ARG A 211 12.05 4.65 10.70
N GLU A 212 12.57 5.86 10.68
CA GLU A 212 12.12 6.95 11.53
C GLU A 212 11.47 8.05 10.68
N PHE A 213 10.56 8.79 11.30
CA PHE A 213 9.99 9.99 10.68
C PHE A 213 11.10 11.02 10.44
N ASP A 214 11.14 11.55 9.22
CA ASP A 214 12.08 12.60 8.83
C ASP A 214 11.40 13.96 8.88
N LYS A 215 10.34 14.14 8.09
CA LYS A 215 9.60 15.40 7.96
C LYS A 215 8.24 15.19 7.29
N PHE A 216 7.41 16.22 7.34
CA PHE A 216 6.30 16.33 6.39
C PHE A 216 6.78 16.96 5.09
N LYS A 217 6.15 16.58 3.99
CA LYS A 217 6.27 17.25 2.70
C LYS A 217 4.90 17.47 2.09
N LYS A 218 4.85 18.41 1.15
CA LYS A 218 3.69 18.58 0.26
C LYS A 218 3.52 17.32 -0.60
N LEU A 219 2.27 16.88 -0.75
CA LEU A 219 1.87 15.84 -1.69
C LEU A 219 2.11 16.34 -3.12
N GLU A 220 2.80 15.53 -3.91
CA GLU A 220 3.07 15.77 -5.32
C GLU A 220 2.51 14.59 -6.13
N ASN A 221 3.34 13.59 -6.47
CA ASN A 221 2.97 12.46 -7.32
C ASN A 221 2.97 11.12 -6.58
N GLU A 222 2.70 11.13 -5.27
CA GLU A 222 2.64 9.91 -4.46
C GLU A 222 1.30 9.19 -4.56
N ILE A 223 0.22 9.85 -4.99
CA ILE A 223 -1.09 9.23 -5.25
C ILE A 223 -1.39 9.37 -6.73
N VAL A 224 -1.22 8.28 -7.48
CA VAL A 224 -1.25 8.26 -8.96
C VAL A 224 -1.99 7.06 -9.53
N HIS A 225 -2.58 6.21 -8.69
CA HIS A 225 -3.27 5.00 -9.14
C HIS A 225 -4.42 5.29 -10.11
N PHE A 226 -5.14 6.41 -9.93
CA PHE A 226 -6.26 6.82 -10.79
C PHE A 226 -5.81 7.09 -12.24
N GLU A 227 -4.58 7.53 -12.47
CA GLU A 227 -3.99 7.74 -13.81
C GLU A 227 -3.65 6.43 -14.53
N LYS A 228 -3.64 5.31 -13.79
CA LYS A 228 -3.27 3.99 -14.30
C LYS A 228 -4.44 3.00 -14.32
N VAL A 229 -5.67 3.51 -14.15
CA VAL A 229 -6.90 2.73 -14.33
C VAL A 229 -6.99 2.25 -15.77
N ARG A 230 -7.13 0.95 -15.97
CA ARG A 230 -7.22 0.29 -17.28
C ARG A 230 -8.52 -0.47 -17.37
N PHE A 231 -9.11 -0.42 -18.55
CA PHE A 231 -10.30 -1.17 -18.90
C PHE A 231 -9.94 -2.29 -19.86
N THR A 232 -10.09 -3.55 -19.45
CA THR A 232 -9.64 -4.71 -20.24
C THR A 232 -10.57 -5.07 -21.39
N ASP A 233 -11.78 -4.52 -21.46
CA ASP A 233 -12.71 -4.80 -22.57
C ASP A 233 -12.60 -3.75 -23.69
N GLY A 234 -12.52 -4.19 -24.94
CA GLY A 234 -12.32 -3.28 -26.07
C GLY A 234 -13.59 -2.58 -26.54
N GLU A 235 -14.74 -3.23 -26.38
CA GLU A 235 -16.01 -2.85 -27.03
C GLU A 235 -16.74 -1.75 -26.26
N LYS A 236 -16.85 -1.88 -24.92
CA LYS A 236 -17.54 -0.89 -24.09
C LYS A 236 -16.66 0.27 -23.61
N TYR A 237 -15.43 0.36 -24.11
CA TYR A 237 -14.46 1.37 -23.67
C TYR A 237 -14.97 2.80 -23.84
N GLU A 238 -15.52 3.14 -25.02
CA GLU A 238 -16.05 4.49 -25.25
C GLU A 238 -17.30 4.78 -24.40
N GLU A 239 -18.10 3.75 -24.09
CA GLU A 239 -19.27 3.89 -23.22
C GLU A 239 -18.86 4.26 -21.79
N ILE A 240 -17.93 3.48 -21.21
CA ILE A 240 -17.47 3.74 -19.83
C ILE A 240 -16.71 5.07 -19.76
N LYS A 241 -15.85 5.36 -20.75
CA LYS A 241 -15.12 6.64 -20.81
C LYS A 241 -16.09 7.82 -20.83
N ARG A 242 -17.12 7.77 -21.68
CA ARG A 242 -18.16 8.80 -21.73
C ARG A 242 -18.88 8.96 -20.39
N LYS A 243 -19.24 7.87 -19.72
CA LYS A 243 -19.89 7.94 -18.39
C LYS A 243 -18.98 8.59 -17.33
N ILE A 244 -17.68 8.27 -17.34
CA ILE A 244 -16.68 8.91 -16.48
C ILE A 244 -16.63 10.42 -16.75
N GLU A 245 -16.55 10.81 -18.03
CA GLU A 245 -16.54 12.23 -18.44
C GLU A 245 -17.84 12.96 -18.08
N GLU A 246 -19.00 12.30 -18.18
CA GLU A 246 -20.29 12.86 -17.79
C GLU A 246 -20.37 13.16 -16.29
N VAL A 247 -19.90 12.24 -15.44
CA VAL A 247 -19.85 12.43 -13.98
C VAL A 247 -18.77 13.44 -13.59
N ARG A 248 -17.63 13.47 -14.28
CA ARG A 248 -16.58 14.47 -14.05
C ARG A 248 -17.09 15.90 -14.24
N ASN A 249 -17.89 16.14 -15.29
CA ASN A 249 -18.44 17.45 -15.60
C ASN A 249 -19.72 17.77 -14.79
N TYR A 250 -20.01 17.00 -13.74
CA TYR A 250 -21.19 17.16 -12.89
C TYR A 250 -21.35 18.58 -12.31
N PRO A 251 -20.30 19.24 -11.74
CA PRO A 251 -20.47 20.58 -11.15
C PRO A 251 -20.85 21.65 -12.17
N GLU A 252 -20.34 21.55 -13.39
CA GLU A 252 -20.63 22.49 -14.47
C GLU A 252 -22.07 22.32 -14.96
N ARG A 253 -22.49 21.08 -15.19
CA ARG A 253 -23.88 20.75 -15.52
C ARG A 253 -24.84 21.15 -14.42
N GLN A 254 -24.51 20.91 -13.15
CA GLN A 254 -25.35 21.31 -12.01
C GLN A 254 -25.53 22.84 -11.97
N LYS A 255 -24.47 23.62 -12.17
CA LYS A 255 -24.56 25.10 -12.24
C LYS A 255 -25.45 25.56 -13.41
N GLU A 256 -25.41 24.88 -14.55
CA GLU A 256 -26.30 25.18 -15.67
C GLU A 256 -27.76 24.85 -15.35
N LEU A 257 -28.01 23.69 -14.73
CA LEU A 257 -29.33 23.26 -14.29
C LEU A 257 -29.91 24.19 -13.23
N ASP A 258 -29.10 24.62 -12.26
CA ASP A 258 -29.50 25.56 -11.21
C ASP A 258 -29.82 26.95 -11.78
N LYS A 259 -29.09 27.41 -12.82
CA LYS A 259 -29.45 28.63 -13.58
C LYS A 259 -30.77 28.49 -14.35
N GLN A 260 -31.11 27.28 -14.76
CA GLN A 260 -32.36 26.95 -15.43
C GLN A 260 -33.48 26.59 -14.44
N TYR A 261 -33.14 26.35 -13.18
CA TYR A 261 -34.09 26.05 -12.12
C TYR A 261 -35.02 27.24 -11.89
N GLY A 262 -36.33 26.96 -11.83
CA GLY A 262 -37.38 27.99 -11.85
C GLY A 262 -37.82 28.45 -13.24
N LYS A 263 -37.09 28.11 -14.32
CA LYS A 263 -37.50 28.37 -15.73
C LYS A 263 -38.07 27.14 -16.44
N ILE A 264 -37.81 25.93 -15.94
CA ILE A 264 -38.23 24.65 -16.52
C ILE A 264 -39.28 23.98 -15.60
N PRO A 265 -40.29 23.26 -16.14
CA PRO A 265 -41.23 22.48 -15.34
C PRO A 265 -40.53 21.47 -14.40
N ARG A 266 -41.00 21.39 -13.15
CA ARG A 266 -40.46 20.49 -12.09
C ARG A 266 -40.28 19.03 -12.56
N LYS A 267 -41.20 18.53 -13.39
CA LYS A 267 -41.18 17.16 -13.93
C LYS A 267 -40.05 16.92 -14.94
N GLU A 268 -39.63 17.94 -15.68
CA GLU A 268 -38.45 17.88 -16.57
C GLU A 268 -37.15 17.98 -15.78
N PHE A 269 -37.13 18.79 -14.72
CA PHE A 269 -36.00 18.89 -13.80
C PHE A 269 -35.74 17.55 -13.07
N GLU A 270 -36.79 16.93 -12.51
CA GLU A 270 -36.71 15.61 -11.85
C GLU A 270 -36.28 14.50 -12.83
N LYS A 271 -36.67 14.58 -14.10
CA LYS A 271 -36.19 13.66 -15.16
C LYS A 271 -34.71 13.85 -15.47
N GLN A 272 -34.23 15.09 -15.51
CA GLN A 272 -32.80 15.36 -15.71
C GLN A 272 -31.99 14.84 -14.51
N MET A 273 -32.46 15.07 -13.28
CA MET A 273 -31.83 14.57 -12.04
C MET A 273 -31.71 13.03 -12.00
N THR A 274 -32.78 12.32 -12.37
CA THR A 274 -32.77 10.84 -12.47
C THR A 274 -31.88 10.32 -13.60
N LEU A 275 -31.79 11.01 -14.74
CA LEU A 275 -30.83 10.68 -15.80
C LEU A 275 -29.37 10.89 -15.35
N PHE A 276 -29.08 11.84 -14.45
CA PHE A 276 -27.74 12.04 -13.88
C PHE A 276 -27.33 10.93 -12.92
N GLU A 277 -28.23 10.51 -12.03
CA GLU A 277 -27.98 9.36 -11.16
C GLU A 277 -27.76 8.07 -11.98
N GLN A 278 -28.45 7.94 -13.12
CA GLN A 278 -28.26 6.82 -14.06
C GLN A 278 -26.95 6.91 -14.86
N ALA A 279 -26.45 8.12 -15.16
CA ALA A 279 -25.20 8.32 -15.90
C ALA A 279 -23.98 7.75 -15.17
N GLY A 280 -24.03 7.71 -13.83
CA GLY A 280 -23.00 7.10 -12.99
C GLY A 280 -22.99 5.57 -13.02
N ASN A 281 -24.06 4.90 -13.45
CA ASN A 281 -24.15 3.44 -13.39
C ASN A 281 -23.60 2.78 -14.65
N PHE A 282 -22.73 1.79 -14.48
CA PHE A 282 -22.22 0.98 -15.59
C PHE A 282 -22.28 -0.51 -15.23
N GLU A 283 -22.73 -1.32 -16.20
CA GLU A 283 -22.90 -2.75 -16.04
C GLU A 283 -22.28 -3.50 -17.23
N MET A 284 -21.48 -4.50 -16.91
CA MET A 284 -20.88 -5.40 -17.89
C MET A 284 -20.71 -6.79 -17.26
N LYS A 285 -21.04 -7.86 -18.00
CA LYS A 285 -20.90 -9.25 -17.53
C LYS A 285 -21.54 -9.50 -16.14
N ASN A 286 -22.72 -8.90 -15.88
CA ASN A 286 -23.43 -8.92 -14.59
C ASN A 286 -22.63 -8.35 -13.40
N GLN A 287 -21.56 -7.60 -13.68
CA GLN A 287 -20.75 -6.88 -12.70
C GLN A 287 -21.04 -5.39 -12.85
N LYS A 288 -21.46 -4.75 -11.75
CA LYS A 288 -21.94 -3.38 -11.73
C LYS A 288 -20.98 -2.46 -10.98
N ILE A 289 -20.82 -1.26 -11.50
CA ILE A 289 -20.05 -0.17 -10.85
C ILE A 289 -20.88 1.11 -10.83
N LYS A 290 -20.62 1.93 -9.82
CA LYS A 290 -21.05 3.32 -9.72
C LYS A 290 -19.85 4.23 -9.92
N ILE A 291 -19.98 5.16 -10.84
CA ILE A 291 -19.09 6.29 -11.04
C ILE A 291 -19.71 7.45 -10.26
N LYS A 292 -19.05 7.85 -9.18
CA LYS A 292 -19.54 8.83 -8.22
C LYS A 292 -18.74 10.13 -8.30
N TYR A 293 -19.43 11.25 -8.16
CA TYR A 293 -18.80 12.55 -7.93
C TYR A 293 -18.73 12.81 -6.42
N LEU A 294 -17.53 12.73 -5.83
CA LEU A 294 -17.30 13.00 -4.41
C LEU A 294 -16.53 14.30 -4.24
N ALA A 295 -17.22 15.39 -3.88
CA ALA A 295 -16.68 16.75 -3.94
C ALA A 295 -15.37 16.96 -3.17
N ASN A 296 -15.19 16.27 -2.04
CA ASN A 296 -14.01 16.37 -1.17
C ASN A 296 -12.99 15.26 -1.44
N HIS A 297 -13.08 14.54 -2.56
CA HIS A 297 -12.09 13.52 -2.91
C HIS A 297 -10.92 14.10 -3.73
N TYR A 298 -9.70 13.57 -3.55
CA TYR A 298 -8.46 14.09 -4.15
C TYR A 298 -8.45 14.06 -5.69
N TYR A 299 -9.07 13.04 -6.29
CA TYR A 299 -9.29 12.94 -7.72
C TYR A 299 -10.76 12.67 -8.03
N LEU A 300 -11.19 13.03 -9.24
CA LEU A 300 -12.57 12.94 -9.71
C LEU A 300 -12.64 12.28 -11.09
N PRO A 301 -13.65 11.45 -11.36
CA PRO A 301 -14.63 10.89 -10.42
C PRO A 301 -14.06 9.67 -9.66
N VAL A 302 -14.82 9.09 -8.73
CA VAL A 302 -14.46 7.86 -8.02
C VAL A 302 -15.29 6.70 -8.53
N ILE A 303 -14.67 5.55 -8.79
CA ILE A 303 -15.37 4.33 -9.21
C ILE A 303 -15.47 3.38 -8.02
N VAL A 304 -16.71 2.97 -7.70
CA VAL A 304 -17.06 2.06 -6.61
C VAL A 304 -17.80 0.87 -7.19
N SER A 305 -17.44 -0.36 -6.81
CA SER A 305 -18.17 -1.55 -7.23
C SER A 305 -19.49 -1.72 -6.47
N GLU A 306 -20.51 -2.28 -7.12
CA GLU A 306 -21.71 -2.81 -6.45
C GLU A 306 -21.65 -4.34 -6.28
N THR A 307 -20.70 -4.99 -6.96
CA THR A 307 -20.49 -6.45 -6.91
C THR A 307 -19.09 -6.76 -6.41
N GLU A 308 -18.93 -7.82 -5.61
CA GLU A 308 -17.67 -8.19 -4.93
C GLU A 308 -16.45 -8.39 -5.85
N LYS A 309 -16.67 -8.64 -7.15
CA LYS A 309 -15.59 -8.90 -8.11
C LYS A 309 -15.82 -8.14 -9.40
N ILE A 310 -14.98 -7.13 -9.64
CA ILE A 310 -14.85 -6.44 -10.92
C ILE A 310 -13.57 -6.94 -11.58
N ASP A 311 -13.68 -7.65 -12.70
CA ASP A 311 -12.53 -8.21 -13.42
C ASP A 311 -12.03 -7.31 -14.56
N TYR A 312 -12.80 -6.27 -14.89
CA TYR A 312 -12.57 -5.46 -16.07
C TYR A 312 -11.96 -4.08 -15.81
N LEU A 313 -11.80 -3.69 -14.53
CA LEU A 313 -11.13 -2.48 -14.08
C LEU A 313 -10.15 -2.82 -12.97
N ASN A 314 -9.03 -2.10 -12.93
CA ASN A 314 -8.06 -2.12 -11.84
C ASN A 314 -8.04 -0.77 -11.10
N HIS A 315 -7.44 -0.75 -9.90
CA HIS A 315 -7.20 0.47 -9.11
C HIS A 315 -8.49 1.27 -8.79
N ILE A 316 -9.62 0.57 -8.61
CA ILE A 316 -10.91 1.13 -8.19
C ILE A 316 -11.26 0.69 -6.75
N ILE A 317 -12.31 1.26 -6.16
CA ILE A 317 -12.86 0.81 -4.87
C ILE A 317 -13.72 -0.42 -5.13
N ASN A 318 -13.17 -1.61 -4.89
CA ASN A 318 -13.86 -2.88 -5.11
C ASN A 318 -13.78 -3.87 -3.93
N VAL A 319 -13.10 -3.49 -2.84
CA VAL A 319 -13.05 -4.28 -1.61
C VAL A 319 -14.27 -3.95 -0.77
N ASP A 320 -15.01 -4.98 -0.32
CA ASP A 320 -16.29 -4.79 0.37
C ASP A 320 -16.23 -3.83 1.58
N SER A 321 -15.12 -3.84 2.33
CA SER A 321 -14.94 -2.93 3.47
C SER A 321 -14.75 -1.47 3.05
N GLU A 322 -14.00 -1.23 1.97
CA GLU A 322 -13.84 0.11 1.39
C GLU A 322 -15.16 0.63 0.79
N VAL A 323 -15.91 -0.24 0.10
CA VAL A 323 -17.23 0.11 -0.47
C VAL A 323 -18.18 0.54 0.64
N ARG A 324 -18.30 -0.28 1.71
CA ARG A 324 -19.14 0.05 2.87
C ARG A 324 -18.70 1.34 3.55
N PHE A 325 -17.40 1.59 3.66
CA PHE A 325 -16.88 2.83 4.25
C PHE A 325 -17.31 4.05 3.45
N ILE A 326 -17.22 4.01 2.11
CA ILE A 326 -17.67 5.11 1.25
C ILE A 326 -19.18 5.32 1.37
N GLU A 327 -19.98 4.26 1.35
CA GLU A 327 -21.44 4.37 1.50
C GLU A 327 -21.83 5.00 2.85
N GLN A 328 -21.20 4.55 3.94
CA GLN A 328 -21.44 5.15 5.27
C GLN A 328 -20.96 6.60 5.36
N LEU A 329 -19.85 6.94 4.70
CA LEU A 329 -19.35 8.32 4.64
C LEU A 329 -20.35 9.22 3.93
N GLU A 330 -20.90 8.79 2.79
CA GLU A 330 -21.91 9.54 2.04
C GLU A 330 -23.19 9.76 2.86
N GLU A 331 -23.69 8.70 3.51
CA GLU A 331 -24.85 8.78 4.41
C GLU A 331 -24.61 9.76 5.57
N TYR A 332 -23.40 9.77 6.12
CA TYR A 332 -23.04 10.67 7.22
C TYR A 332 -22.89 12.13 6.75
N LEU A 333 -22.29 12.36 5.58
CA LEU A 333 -22.14 13.70 4.99
C LEU A 333 -23.49 14.33 4.61
N ALA A 334 -24.51 13.52 4.33
CA ALA A 334 -25.87 14.00 4.10
C ALA A 334 -26.53 14.61 5.36
N ARG A 335 -25.98 14.36 6.56
CA ARG A 335 -26.48 14.94 7.81
C ARG A 335 -26.01 16.40 7.92
N PRO A 336 -26.91 17.35 8.30
CA PRO A 336 -26.56 18.77 8.38
C PRO A 336 -25.51 19.10 9.46
N ASN A 337 -25.46 18.33 10.55
CA ASN A 337 -24.55 18.52 11.68
C ASN A 337 -23.43 17.46 11.71
N ASN A 338 -22.79 17.20 10.58
CA ASN A 338 -21.67 16.27 10.51
C ASN A 338 -20.36 16.95 10.99
N VAL A 339 -19.44 16.16 11.54
CA VAL A 339 -18.17 16.66 12.12
C VAL A 339 -17.31 17.42 11.13
N PHE A 340 -17.44 17.14 9.82
CA PHE A 340 -16.60 17.78 8.81
C PHE A 340 -16.94 19.27 8.61
N THR A 341 -18.15 19.70 8.97
CA THR A 341 -18.57 21.11 8.90
C THR A 341 -17.81 22.04 9.85
N GLN A 342 -17.11 21.50 10.86
CA GLN A 342 -16.35 22.31 11.82
C GLN A 342 -14.97 22.74 11.32
N PHE A 343 -14.50 22.13 10.22
CA PHE A 343 -13.19 22.40 9.63
C PHE A 343 -13.33 23.47 8.55
N ASP A 344 -12.29 24.30 8.39
CA ASP A 344 -12.25 25.33 7.36
C ASP A 344 -12.24 24.69 5.96
N TRP A 345 -11.56 23.55 5.84
CA TRP A 345 -11.63 22.65 4.71
C TRP A 345 -11.17 21.25 5.10
N TRP A 346 -11.56 20.28 4.28
CA TRP A 346 -11.09 18.91 4.40
C TRP A 346 -11.11 18.21 3.03
N MET A 347 -10.28 17.19 2.88
CA MET A 347 -10.17 16.38 1.68
C MET A 347 -9.78 14.95 2.05
N PHE A 348 -10.11 13.98 1.20
CA PHE A 348 -9.67 12.61 1.39
C PHE A 348 -9.32 11.92 0.06
N SER A 349 -8.59 10.82 0.13
CA SER A 349 -8.25 10.01 -1.03
C SER A 349 -8.25 8.54 -0.67
N LYS A 350 -8.69 7.69 -1.61
CA LYS A 350 -8.23 6.29 -1.66
C LYS A 350 -6.70 6.25 -1.81
N LEU A 351 -6.08 5.25 -1.21
CA LEU A 351 -4.71 4.84 -1.47
C LEU A 351 -4.69 3.45 -2.13
N ASP A 352 -3.77 3.25 -3.05
CA ASP A 352 -3.49 1.97 -3.69
C ASP A 352 -2.13 1.44 -3.25
N GLN A 353 -2.12 0.26 -2.63
CA GLN A 353 -0.91 -0.39 -2.11
C GLN A 353 0.18 -0.61 -3.18
N THR A 354 -0.19 -0.74 -4.45
CA THR A 354 0.74 -1.15 -5.52
C THR A 354 1.35 0.02 -6.28
N LEU A 355 0.64 1.14 -6.36
CA LEU A 355 1.04 2.29 -7.19
C LEU A 355 1.36 3.54 -6.39
N ASP A 356 0.73 3.72 -5.23
CA ASP A 356 0.90 4.92 -4.43
C ASP A 356 2.06 4.78 -3.44
N GLU A 357 2.77 5.88 -3.21
CA GLU A 357 3.94 5.95 -2.33
C GLU A 357 3.61 6.60 -0.98
N VAL A 358 2.38 6.37 -0.49
CA VAL A 358 1.93 6.76 0.86
C VAL A 358 1.82 5.50 1.72
N PHE A 359 2.61 5.44 2.80
CA PHE A 359 2.65 4.29 3.70
C PHE A 359 3.18 4.68 5.08
N ILE A 360 3.00 3.79 6.05
CA ILE A 360 3.61 3.85 7.38
C ILE A 360 4.60 2.68 7.50
N PRO A 361 5.88 2.90 7.80
CA PRO A 361 6.82 1.80 7.92
C PRO A 361 6.56 1.01 9.20
N TYR A 362 6.62 -0.31 9.11
CA TYR A 362 6.52 -1.21 10.26
C TYR A 362 7.47 -2.39 10.10
N TYR A 363 7.78 -3.06 11.20
CA TYR A 363 8.54 -4.31 11.13
C TYR A 363 7.61 -5.49 10.90
N ASN A 364 7.83 -6.22 9.82
CA ASN A 364 7.09 -7.44 9.52
C ASN A 364 7.79 -8.63 10.20
N HIS A 365 7.19 -9.16 11.26
CA HIS A 365 7.78 -10.23 12.09
C HIS A 365 7.92 -11.56 11.34
N LYS A 366 7.07 -11.81 10.33
CA LYS A 366 7.13 -13.03 9.51
C LYS A 366 8.32 -13.01 8.56
N GLU A 367 8.53 -11.88 7.91
CA GLU A 367 9.59 -11.68 6.92
C GLU A 367 10.90 -11.14 7.52
N ASN A 368 10.89 -10.76 8.80
CA ASN A 368 12.00 -10.16 9.54
C ASN A 368 12.67 -8.98 8.81
N ARG A 369 11.85 -8.08 8.29
CA ARG A 369 12.30 -6.87 7.59
C ARG A 369 11.35 -5.70 7.82
N MET A 370 11.83 -4.49 7.55
CA MET A 370 10.93 -3.34 7.41
C MET A 370 10.06 -3.51 6.17
N ASP A 371 8.76 -3.35 6.36
CA ASP A 371 7.77 -3.36 5.29
C ASP A 371 6.91 -2.08 5.38
N ASN A 372 6.08 -1.87 4.37
CA ASN A 372 5.23 -0.69 4.26
C ASN A 372 3.78 -1.09 4.56
N TYR A 373 3.20 -0.49 5.60
CA TYR A 373 1.77 -0.57 5.85
C TYR A 373 1.08 0.51 5.02
N HIS A 374 0.15 0.10 4.16
CA HIS A 374 -0.61 0.98 3.29
C HIS A 374 -2.07 1.02 3.78
N PRO A 375 -2.48 2.06 4.52
CA PRO A 375 -3.89 2.28 4.84
C PRO A 375 -4.71 2.49 3.56
N ASP A 376 -6.00 2.18 3.57
CA ASP A 376 -6.86 2.29 2.38
C ASP A 376 -7.24 3.73 2.03
N PHE A 377 -7.29 4.62 3.03
CA PHE A 377 -7.64 6.03 2.86
C PHE A 377 -6.74 6.96 3.66
N ILE A 378 -6.59 8.17 3.15
CA ILE A 378 -5.99 9.32 3.83
C ILE A 378 -6.95 10.49 3.82
N PHE A 379 -7.04 11.20 4.94
CA PHE A 379 -7.82 12.41 5.14
C PHE A 379 -6.89 13.54 5.57
N TRP A 380 -7.18 14.74 5.06
CA TRP A 380 -6.55 15.99 5.44
C TRP A 380 -7.65 16.92 5.94
N LEU A 381 -7.54 17.38 7.18
CA LEU A 381 -8.51 18.29 7.79
C LEU A 381 -7.79 19.49 8.39
N GLN A 382 -8.29 20.70 8.17
CA GLN A 382 -7.69 21.92 8.70
C GLN A 382 -8.72 22.78 9.46
N LYS A 383 -8.33 23.29 10.63
CA LYS A 383 -9.08 24.27 11.41
C LYS A 383 -8.12 25.31 11.99
N GLY A 384 -8.09 26.50 11.42
CA GLY A 384 -7.09 27.53 11.68
C GLY A 384 -5.68 26.99 11.37
N ASN A 385 -4.82 27.02 12.38
CA ASN A 385 -3.45 26.48 12.28
C ASN A 385 -3.35 24.99 12.65
N ASN A 386 -4.43 24.37 13.15
CA ASN A 386 -4.44 22.94 13.45
C ASN A 386 -4.66 22.15 12.15
N TYR A 387 -3.78 21.19 11.89
CA TYR A 387 -3.83 20.35 10.70
C TYR A 387 -3.81 18.87 11.11
N LEU A 388 -4.78 18.10 10.63
CA LEU A 388 -4.90 16.67 10.93
C LEU A 388 -4.67 15.86 9.66
N ILE A 389 -3.66 14.99 9.69
CA ILE A 389 -3.48 13.88 8.74
C ILE A 389 -4.07 12.64 9.38
N LEU A 390 -5.13 12.10 8.80
CA LEU A 390 -5.79 10.93 9.34
C LEU A 390 -5.72 9.78 8.33
N PHE A 391 -5.09 8.68 8.72
CA PHE A 391 -5.13 7.43 7.98
C PHE A 391 -6.34 6.61 8.42
N VAL A 392 -7.10 6.08 7.46
CA VAL A 392 -8.26 5.22 7.71
C VAL A 392 -8.12 3.91 6.94
N ASP A 393 -8.32 2.78 7.62
CA ASP A 393 -8.27 1.45 7.03
C ASP A 393 -9.52 0.66 7.45
N PRO A 394 -10.52 0.55 6.56
CA PRO A 394 -11.66 -0.32 6.74
C PRO A 394 -11.23 -1.78 6.64
N HIS A 395 -10.98 -2.39 7.79
CA HIS A 395 -10.32 -3.69 7.86
C HIS A 395 -11.30 -4.87 7.86
N GLY A 396 -11.06 -5.82 6.95
CA GLY A 396 -11.81 -7.06 6.71
C GLY A 396 -11.97 -7.99 7.92
N ILE A 397 -10.89 -8.22 8.67
CA ILE A 397 -10.79 -9.15 9.80
C ILE A 397 -9.56 -8.72 10.61
N ALA A 398 -9.63 -8.68 11.95
CA ALA A 398 -8.46 -8.46 12.81
C ALA A 398 -7.43 -9.60 12.63
N TYR A 399 -6.52 -9.47 11.68
CA TYR A 399 -5.35 -10.32 11.59
C TYR A 399 -4.37 -9.95 12.70
N SER A 400 -3.60 -10.94 13.15
CA SER A 400 -2.64 -10.82 14.25
C SER A 400 -1.57 -9.74 14.05
N ASP A 401 -1.37 -9.24 12.82
CA ASP A 401 -0.35 -8.23 12.46
C ASP A 401 -0.85 -6.77 12.59
N ILE A 402 -2.15 -6.53 12.78
CA ILE A 402 -2.68 -5.15 12.87
C ILE A 402 -2.14 -4.43 14.12
N ASN A 403 -1.99 -5.15 15.23
CA ASN A 403 -1.45 -4.58 16.46
C ASN A 403 0.02 -4.14 16.26
N GLU A 404 0.80 -4.91 15.50
CA GLU A 404 2.19 -4.55 15.18
C GLU A 404 2.24 -3.25 14.38
N LYS A 405 1.37 -3.10 13.36
CA LYS A 405 1.24 -1.88 12.56
C LYS A 405 0.86 -0.67 13.43
N ILE A 406 -0.09 -0.85 14.35
CA ILE A 406 -0.50 0.17 15.31
C ILE A 406 0.65 0.57 16.23
N ASP A 407 1.42 -0.39 16.75
CA ASP A 407 2.54 -0.11 17.64
C ASP A 407 3.63 0.70 16.93
N TYR A 408 3.93 0.39 15.67
CA TYR A 408 4.87 1.18 14.87
C TYR A 408 4.33 2.57 14.53
N PHE A 409 3.04 2.70 14.21
CA PHE A 409 2.40 3.99 14.06
C PHE A 409 2.53 4.83 15.34
N SER A 410 2.20 4.25 16.50
CA SER A 410 2.26 4.89 17.82
C SER A 410 3.69 5.33 18.17
N LYS A 411 4.70 4.49 17.94
CA LYS A 411 6.12 4.85 18.15
C LYS A 411 6.51 6.11 17.37
N ILE A 412 6.03 6.24 16.13
CA ILE A 412 6.36 7.36 15.25
C ILE A 412 5.59 8.62 15.65
N PHE A 413 4.26 8.54 15.74
CA PHE A 413 3.40 9.72 15.82
C PHE A 413 2.82 10.01 17.20
N GLU A 414 3.06 9.18 18.21
CA GLU A 414 2.46 9.35 19.55
C GLU A 414 3.49 9.41 20.68
N MET A 415 3.11 10.10 21.75
CA MET A 415 3.91 10.17 22.98
C MET A 415 3.86 8.81 23.71
N LYS A 416 5.03 8.25 24.03
CA LYS A 416 5.16 6.88 24.57
C LYS A 416 4.30 6.58 25.80
N GLU A 417 4.09 7.57 26.68
CA GLU A 417 3.45 7.36 27.98
C GLU A 417 1.92 7.54 27.93
N ILE A 418 1.44 8.54 27.20
CA ILE A 418 0.02 8.95 27.19
C ILE A 418 -0.70 8.45 25.92
N LYS A 419 0.07 8.00 24.91
CA LYS A 419 -0.40 7.62 23.57
C LYS A 419 -1.25 8.70 22.90
N GLU A 420 -0.93 9.96 23.15
CA GLU A 420 -1.50 11.11 22.45
C GLU A 420 -0.67 11.46 21.22
N SER A 421 -1.32 11.93 20.15
CA SER A 421 -0.65 12.37 18.92
C SER A 421 0.34 13.51 19.22
N LYS A 422 1.56 13.38 18.73
CA LYS A 422 2.57 14.44 18.74
C LYS A 422 2.09 15.58 17.84
N LYS A 423 2.16 16.81 18.35
CA LYS A 423 2.06 18.01 17.54
C LYS A 423 3.42 18.34 16.96
N ILE A 424 3.52 18.33 15.64
CA ILE A 424 4.74 18.61 14.90
C ILE A 424 4.50 19.84 14.05
N SER A 425 5.21 20.93 14.32
CA SER A 425 5.02 22.17 13.58
C SER A 425 5.71 22.12 12.22
N PHE A 426 4.99 22.49 11.16
CA PHE A 426 5.50 22.58 9.79
C PHE A 426 4.75 23.64 9.00
N ASN A 427 5.45 24.55 8.32
CA ASN A 427 4.87 25.64 7.53
C ASN A 427 3.80 26.47 8.27
N GLY A 428 3.97 26.67 9.59
CA GLY A 428 3.01 27.43 10.42
C GLY A 428 1.77 26.64 10.85
N PHE A 429 1.67 25.36 10.50
CA PHE A 429 0.65 24.45 10.98
C PHE A 429 1.17 23.59 12.13
N ASP A 430 0.31 23.29 13.09
CA ASP A 430 0.51 22.26 14.09
C ASP A 430 -0.13 20.97 13.58
N ILE A 431 0.72 20.05 13.13
CA ILE A 431 0.28 18.81 12.48
C ILE A 431 0.15 17.70 13.52
N GLU A 432 -1.03 17.09 13.55
CA GLU A 432 -1.28 15.82 14.21
C GLU A 432 -1.50 14.73 13.16
N THR A 433 -0.93 13.55 13.40
CA THR A 433 -1.23 12.36 12.61
C THR A 433 -2.02 11.38 13.47
N ARG A 434 -3.12 10.85 12.94
CA ARG A 434 -3.97 9.82 13.58
C ARG A 434 -4.17 8.62 12.65
N LEU A 435 -4.45 7.46 13.24
CA LEU A 435 -4.78 6.21 12.54
C LEU A 435 -6.10 5.69 13.10
N LEU A 436 -7.05 5.39 12.23
CA LEU A 436 -8.35 4.81 12.57
C LEU A 436 -8.65 3.58 11.72
N LEU A 437 -9.20 2.56 12.37
CA LEU A 437 -9.51 1.26 11.80
C LEU A 437 -11.01 1.01 11.95
N MET A 438 -11.65 0.50 10.91
CA MET A 438 -13.08 0.19 10.94
C MET A 438 -13.29 -1.33 10.78
N PRO A 439 -14.00 -2.02 11.70
CA PRO A 439 -14.21 -3.45 11.59
C PRO A 439 -15.22 -3.79 10.49
N ALA A 440 -14.90 -4.76 9.63
CA ALA A 440 -15.72 -5.10 8.47
C ALA A 440 -17.16 -5.53 8.75
N ARG A 441 -17.45 -6.12 9.91
CA ARG A 441 -18.79 -6.61 10.25
C ARG A 441 -19.49 -5.82 11.36
N GLY A 442 -18.94 -4.67 11.74
CA GLY A 442 -19.41 -3.89 12.89
C GLY A 442 -19.12 -4.60 14.21
N GLY A 443 -18.69 -3.84 15.21
CA GLY A 443 -18.41 -4.35 16.55
C GLY A 443 -16.91 -4.51 16.79
N SER A 444 -16.44 -3.81 17.81
CA SER A 444 -15.10 -3.90 18.41
C SER A 444 -14.79 -5.26 19.09
N GLY A 445 -15.51 -6.33 18.75
CA GLY A 445 -15.50 -7.61 19.45
C GLY A 445 -14.16 -8.34 19.31
N SER A 446 -13.34 -8.25 20.36
CA SER A 446 -12.00 -8.85 20.59
C SER A 446 -10.79 -7.93 20.44
N VAL A 447 -10.97 -6.61 20.28
CA VAL A 447 -9.83 -5.67 20.36
C VAL A 447 -9.42 -5.51 21.83
N GLY A 448 -8.19 -5.87 22.17
CA GLY A 448 -7.66 -5.66 23.53
C GLY A 448 -7.77 -4.18 23.95
N ASN A 449 -8.04 -3.92 25.23
CA ASN A 449 -8.31 -2.56 25.76
C ASN A 449 -7.31 -1.48 25.29
N ASN A 450 -6.04 -1.83 25.14
CA ASN A 450 -4.96 -0.92 24.75
C ASN A 450 -5.02 -0.41 23.30
N TYR A 451 -5.82 -1.05 22.44
CA TYR A 451 -5.97 -0.71 21.03
C TYR A 451 -7.32 -0.09 20.69
N LYS A 452 -8.29 -0.10 21.60
CA LYS A 452 -9.66 0.39 21.35
C LYS A 452 -9.73 1.81 20.79
N LYS A 453 -8.77 2.69 21.14
CA LYS A 453 -8.75 4.08 20.64
C LYS A 453 -8.56 4.21 19.12
N TYR A 454 -7.97 3.20 18.49
CA TYR A 454 -7.74 3.18 17.04
C TYR A 454 -8.93 2.62 16.27
N TRP A 455 -9.96 2.11 16.95
CA TRP A 455 -11.11 1.52 16.28
C TRP A 455 -12.32 2.43 16.40
N PHE A 456 -13.10 2.50 15.33
CA PHE A 456 -14.41 3.13 15.34
C PHE A 456 -15.44 2.23 14.66
N ASP A 457 -16.66 2.20 15.20
CA ASP A 457 -17.73 1.33 14.70
C ASP A 457 -18.66 2.04 13.69
N ASN A 458 -18.74 3.37 13.72
CA ASN A 458 -19.55 4.19 12.82
C ASN A 458 -19.05 5.65 12.80
N PHE A 459 -19.61 6.49 11.92
CA PHE A 459 -19.17 7.87 11.76
C PHE A 459 -19.49 8.82 12.94
N ASP A 460 -20.38 8.43 13.85
CA ASP A 460 -20.59 9.18 15.10
C ASP A 460 -19.43 8.92 16.09
N ASP A 461 -18.97 7.68 16.23
CA ASP A 461 -17.73 7.35 16.97
C ASP A 461 -16.49 7.94 16.29
N PHE A 462 -16.43 7.91 14.95
CA PHE A 462 -15.39 8.59 14.17
C PHE A 462 -15.29 10.07 14.54
N ALA A 463 -16.43 10.77 14.64
CA ALA A 463 -16.48 12.18 14.99
C ALA A 463 -15.89 12.44 16.39
N ASP A 464 -16.19 11.57 17.36
CA ASP A 464 -15.62 11.64 18.70
C ASP A 464 -14.10 11.42 18.70
N LYS A 465 -13.57 10.60 17.78
CA LYS A 465 -12.12 10.36 17.66
C LYS A 465 -11.34 11.50 17.02
N ILE A 466 -11.99 12.36 16.23
CA ILE A 466 -11.30 13.42 15.46
C ILE A 466 -11.61 14.84 15.94
N SER A 467 -12.64 15.00 16.78
CA SER A 467 -12.88 16.24 17.54
C SER A 467 -11.81 16.42 18.61
#